data_AF-A0A6A6PEE1-F1
#
_entry.id   AF-A0A6A6PEE1-F1
#
_cell.length_a   1.000
_cell.length_b   1.000
_cell.length_c   1.000
_cell.angle_alpha   90.00
_cell.angle_beta   90.00
_cell.angle_gamma   90.00
#
_symmetry.space_group_name_H-M   'P 1'
#
loop_
_entity.id
_entity.type
_entity.pdbx_description
1 polymer ?
#
loop_
_entity_poly.entity_id
_entity_poly.type
_entity_poly.pdbx_seq_one_letter_code
_entity_poly.pdbx_strand_id
1 'polypeptide(L)'
;MVRLLWWLADVLLYFGTYETTAIRSIVSAPLWDSKTSTFAGLLTTSDYINIIQYYWQNPDALAQIDQFRLDSLRDVEKAIGVQPIETVSIHPDKPLYDACRKMLESRARRIPLVDIDDETQRAMVVSVVTQYRILKFIAVNVKETQMLRKPLKELNVGTYEGVMTATMDTPVMDVIHMLVKKNISSVPILDVDGTLINVFEAVDVITLIKGGVYDDLNLNVGEALLKRSEDFAGIYTCTMNDRLDAVFDTIRRSRVHRLAIIDENARLKGVLTLSDILEYILLEGEGDSDVLSTRQEQQ
;
A
#
# COMPACT_ATOMS: atom_id res chain seq x y z
N MET A 1 29.49 2.24 -5.72
CA MET A 1 28.85 0.96 -5.34
C MET A 1 28.63 0.92 -3.82
N VAL A 2 28.09 2.01 -3.29
CA VAL A 2 27.70 2.32 -1.90
C VAL A 2 26.62 3.35 -2.14
N ARG A 3 25.33 2.99 -1.97
CA ARG A 3 24.18 3.91 -2.09
C ARG A 3 22.81 3.23 -2.19
N LEU A 4 22.61 1.92 -2.08
CA LEU A 4 21.35 1.38 -2.61
C LEU A 4 20.11 1.67 -1.75
N LEU A 5 20.15 1.53 -0.42
CA LEU A 5 19.02 1.92 0.44
C LEU A 5 18.80 3.44 0.47
N TRP A 6 19.89 4.22 0.43
CA TRP A 6 19.87 5.68 0.29
C TRP A 6 19.29 6.13 -1.06
N TRP A 7 19.72 5.53 -2.16
CA TRP A 7 19.29 5.79 -3.52
C TRP A 7 17.87 5.29 -3.77
N LEU A 8 17.38 4.30 -3.03
CA LEU A 8 16.03 3.80 -3.16
C LEU A 8 15.02 4.65 -2.37
N ALA A 9 15.36 5.05 -1.13
CA ALA A 9 14.60 6.06 -0.40
C ALA A 9 14.60 7.38 -1.17
N ASP A 10 15.73 7.74 -1.79
CA ASP A 10 15.80 8.84 -2.76
C ASP A 10 15.06 8.53 -4.06
N VAL A 11 15.00 7.33 -4.64
CA VAL A 11 14.21 7.11 -5.87
C VAL A 11 12.70 7.26 -5.62
N LEU A 12 12.26 7.00 -4.39
CA LEU A 12 10.90 7.29 -3.93
C LEU A 12 10.69 8.78 -3.58
N LEU A 13 11.73 9.49 -3.12
CA LEU A 13 11.65 10.89 -2.66
C LEU A 13 12.32 11.95 -3.58
N TYR A 14 13.04 11.54 -4.62
CA TYR A 14 14.15 12.26 -5.29
C TYR A 14 14.20 11.90 -6.79
N PHE A 15 13.05 11.96 -7.47
CA PHE A 15 13.03 12.58 -8.81
C PHE A 15 13.21 14.11 -8.64
N GLY A 16 14.33 14.52 -8.03
CA GLY A 16 14.50 15.83 -7.41
C GLY A 16 15.95 16.33 -7.39
N THR A 17 16.79 15.92 -8.34
CA THR A 17 17.89 16.79 -8.76
C THR A 17 17.43 17.52 -10.02
N TYR A 18 17.54 18.85 -10.03
CA TYR A 18 17.04 19.83 -11.01
C TYR A 18 15.67 20.46 -10.67
N GLU A 19 15.75 21.52 -9.84
CA GLU A 19 14.92 22.73 -9.88
C GLU A 19 13.48 22.58 -10.42
N THR A 20 12.56 21.98 -9.66
CA THR A 20 11.14 22.34 -9.75
C THR A 20 10.43 22.04 -8.42
N THR A 21 9.67 23.02 -7.94
CA THR A 21 8.99 23.10 -6.62
C THR A 21 7.77 22.17 -6.50
N ALA A 22 7.83 20.96 -7.04
CA ALA A 22 6.73 19.99 -7.00
C ALA A 22 7.27 18.58 -6.72
N ILE A 23 7.66 18.33 -5.47
CA ILE A 23 8.08 17.03 -4.95
C ILE A 23 6.91 16.04 -5.12
N ARG A 24 6.95 15.18 -6.14
CA ARG A 24 6.01 14.07 -6.23
C ARG A 24 6.54 12.94 -5.35
N SER A 25 5.91 12.74 -4.20
CA SER A 25 6.13 11.58 -3.33
C SER A 25 5.77 10.28 -4.06
N ILE A 26 6.80 9.64 -4.64
CA ILE A 26 6.68 8.33 -5.26
C ILE A 26 6.86 7.30 -4.14
N VAL A 27 6.04 6.24 -4.13
CA VAL A 27 6.10 5.19 -3.09
C VAL A 27 6.23 3.78 -3.71
N SER A 28 6.60 3.73 -4.99
CA SER A 28 7.12 2.52 -5.66
C SER A 28 7.94 2.88 -6.90
N ALA A 29 8.87 2.01 -7.28
CA ALA A 29 9.62 2.13 -8.53
C ALA A 29 9.74 0.77 -9.24
N PRO A 30 9.48 0.70 -10.57
CA PRO A 30 9.79 -0.50 -11.35
C PRO A 30 11.28 -0.84 -11.28
N LEU A 31 11.60 -2.12 -11.12
CA LEU A 31 12.96 -2.64 -11.18
C LEU A 31 13.24 -3.18 -12.59
N TRP A 32 14.45 -2.91 -13.07
CA TRP A 32 14.92 -3.35 -14.39
C TRP A 32 16.21 -4.15 -14.23
N ASP A 33 16.22 -5.38 -14.77
CA ASP A 33 17.43 -6.19 -14.86
C ASP A 33 18.16 -5.87 -16.17
N SER A 34 19.32 -5.22 -16.07
CA SER A 34 20.13 -4.84 -17.22
C SER A 34 20.81 -6.03 -17.91
N LYS A 35 20.99 -7.16 -17.23
CA LYS A 35 21.63 -8.36 -17.80
C LYS A 35 20.68 -9.08 -18.74
N THR A 36 19.43 -9.23 -18.33
CA THR A 36 18.39 -9.89 -19.13
C THR A 36 17.58 -8.90 -19.98
N SER A 37 17.71 -7.59 -19.73
CA SER A 37 16.87 -6.54 -20.33
C SER A 37 15.38 -6.82 -20.13
N THR A 38 15.01 -7.10 -18.87
CA THR A 38 13.62 -7.41 -18.50
C THR A 38 13.18 -6.67 -17.26
N PHE A 39 11.86 -6.47 -17.13
CA PHE A 39 11.23 -6.07 -15.89
C PHE A 39 11.51 -7.09 -14.78
N ALA A 40 11.92 -6.62 -13.60
CA ALA A 40 12.41 -7.44 -12.50
C ALA A 40 11.54 -7.38 -11.24
N GLY A 41 10.35 -6.78 -11.33
CA GLY A 41 9.43 -6.59 -10.22
C GLY A 41 9.26 -5.12 -9.84
N LEU A 42 8.40 -4.85 -8.87
CA LEU A 42 8.07 -3.51 -8.43
C LEU A 42 8.51 -3.30 -6.99
N LEU A 43 9.48 -2.41 -6.78
CA LEU A 43 9.86 -2.02 -5.41
C LEU A 43 8.78 -1.13 -4.82
N THR A 44 8.37 -1.41 -3.59
CA THR A 44 7.31 -0.76 -2.83
C THR A 44 7.75 -0.52 -1.39
N THR A 45 6.90 0.18 -0.63
CA THR A 45 7.09 0.36 0.82
C THR A 45 7.19 -0.96 1.59
N SER A 46 6.47 -2.01 1.18
CA SER A 46 6.50 -3.31 1.86
C SER A 46 7.90 -3.93 1.86
N ASP A 47 8.66 -3.73 0.77
CA ASP A 47 10.01 -4.27 0.64
C ASP A 47 10.97 -3.65 1.67
N TYR A 48 10.83 -2.35 1.95
CA TYR A 48 11.61 -1.69 3.02
C TYR A 48 11.23 -2.22 4.40
N ILE A 49 9.93 -2.42 4.65
CA ILE A 49 9.45 -2.96 5.91
C ILE A 49 10.00 -4.38 6.13
N ASN A 50 10.02 -5.20 5.08
CA ASN A 50 10.62 -6.53 5.10
C ASN A 50 12.13 -6.48 5.40
N ILE A 51 12.86 -5.56 4.76
CA ILE A 51 14.29 -5.33 5.02
C ILE A 51 14.52 -4.92 6.48
N ILE A 52 13.76 -3.96 7.00
CA ILE A 52 13.86 -3.50 8.39
C ILE A 52 13.62 -4.67 9.35
N GLN A 53 12.58 -5.46 9.10
CA GLN A 53 12.26 -6.62 9.92
C GLN A 53 13.40 -7.64 9.93
N TYR A 54 14.03 -7.91 8.78
CA TYR A 54 15.18 -8.80 8.69
C TYR A 54 16.36 -8.30 9.52
N TYR A 55 16.75 -7.03 9.38
CA TYR A 55 17.89 -6.48 10.13
C TYR A 55 17.59 -6.33 11.63
N TRP A 56 16.32 -6.15 12.00
CA TRP A 56 15.91 -6.19 13.39
C TRP A 56 16.08 -7.58 14.01
N GLN A 57 15.75 -8.64 13.27
CA GLN A 57 15.97 -10.03 13.69
C GLN A 57 17.44 -10.45 13.63
N ASN A 58 18.27 -9.71 12.89
CA ASN A 58 19.69 -9.99 12.69
C ASN A 58 20.54 -8.74 13.01
N PRO A 59 20.68 -8.34 14.29
CA PRO A 59 21.35 -7.09 14.68
C PRO A 59 22.80 -6.98 14.19
N ASP A 60 23.52 -8.10 14.10
CA ASP A 60 24.90 -8.14 13.59
C ASP A 60 25.00 -7.72 12.11
N ALA A 61 23.91 -7.88 11.36
CA ALA A 61 23.82 -7.47 9.97
C ALA A 61 23.42 -5.99 9.81
N LEU A 62 22.86 -5.34 10.84
CA LEU A 62 22.39 -3.94 10.78
C LEU A 62 23.54 -2.98 10.45
N ALA A 63 24.75 -3.26 10.93
CA ALA A 63 25.95 -2.48 10.60
C ALA A 63 26.32 -2.53 9.09
N GLN A 64 25.77 -3.49 8.35
CA GLN A 64 26.00 -3.67 6.91
C GLN A 64 24.80 -3.26 6.06
N ILE A 65 23.75 -2.68 6.65
CA ILE A 65 22.55 -2.25 5.92
C ILE A 65 22.89 -1.29 4.77
N ASP A 66 23.88 -0.41 4.95
CA ASP A 66 24.33 0.51 3.90
C ASP A 66 25.05 -0.17 2.72
N GLN A 67 25.50 -1.42 2.90
CA GLN A 67 26.13 -2.25 1.87
C GLN A 67 25.11 -3.11 1.12
N PHE A 68 23.85 -3.08 1.55
CA PHE A 68 22.77 -3.87 0.97
C PHE A 68 22.57 -3.57 -0.52
N ARG A 69 22.33 -4.64 -1.29
CA ARG A 69 22.01 -4.55 -2.71
C ARG A 69 20.61 -5.10 -3.01
N LEU A 70 19.97 -4.57 -4.04
CA LEU A 70 18.60 -4.88 -4.48
C LEU A 70 18.53 -6.32 -4.98
N ASP A 71 19.60 -6.80 -5.59
CA ASP A 71 19.72 -8.19 -6.00
C ASP A 71 19.70 -9.16 -4.81
N SER A 72 20.10 -8.71 -3.61
CA SER A 72 20.04 -9.46 -2.35
C SER A 72 18.68 -9.38 -1.65
N LEU A 73 17.73 -8.60 -2.17
CA LEU A 73 16.38 -8.49 -1.60
C LEU A 73 15.64 -9.82 -1.59
N ARG A 74 15.81 -10.62 -2.64
CA ARG A 74 15.24 -11.97 -2.70
C ARG A 74 15.78 -12.89 -1.62
N ASP A 75 17.04 -12.72 -1.22
CA ASP A 75 17.66 -13.54 -0.18
C ASP A 75 17.13 -13.14 1.20
N VAL A 76 16.94 -11.84 1.43
CA VAL A 76 16.28 -11.31 2.64
C VAL A 76 14.84 -11.83 2.73
N GLU A 77 14.06 -11.71 1.65
CA GLU A 77 12.68 -12.17 1.60
C GLU A 77 12.56 -13.66 1.94
N LYS A 78 13.45 -14.48 1.37
CA LYS A 78 13.55 -15.91 1.69
C LYS A 78 13.91 -16.15 3.14
N ALA A 79 14.85 -15.40 3.70
CA ALA A 79 15.32 -15.58 5.07
C ALA A 79 14.22 -15.30 6.11
N ILE A 80 13.36 -14.31 5.86
CA ILE A 80 12.22 -13.99 6.74
C ILE A 80 10.92 -14.71 6.35
N GLY A 81 10.94 -15.52 5.29
CA GLY A 81 9.79 -16.30 4.83
C GLY A 81 8.63 -15.45 4.29
N VAL A 82 8.90 -14.25 3.77
CA VAL A 82 7.86 -13.41 3.13
C VAL A 82 7.73 -13.74 1.65
N GLN A 83 6.61 -13.34 1.05
CA GLN A 83 6.42 -13.48 -0.38
C GLN A 83 7.44 -12.62 -1.14
N PRO A 84 8.02 -13.13 -2.25
CA PRO A 84 8.93 -12.37 -3.09
C PRO A 84 8.28 -11.11 -3.68
N ILE A 85 9.11 -10.14 -4.09
CA ILE A 85 8.69 -8.97 -4.85
C ILE A 85 7.66 -9.34 -5.93
N GLU A 86 6.54 -8.62 -5.93
CA GLU A 86 5.48 -8.82 -6.91
C GLU A 86 5.99 -8.53 -8.33
N THR A 87 5.78 -9.49 -9.22
CA THR A 87 6.17 -9.44 -10.63
C THR A 87 4.96 -9.44 -11.56
N VAL A 88 3.75 -9.61 -11.02
CA VAL A 88 2.49 -9.53 -11.77
C VAL A 88 2.44 -8.20 -12.50
N SER A 89 2.30 -8.31 -13.82
CA SER A 89 2.12 -7.20 -14.73
C SER A 89 0.95 -7.48 -15.68
N ILE A 90 0.56 -6.45 -16.41
CA ILE A 90 -0.45 -6.57 -17.46
C ILE A 90 -0.06 -5.71 -18.66
N HIS A 91 -0.42 -6.18 -19.85
CA HIS A 91 -0.24 -5.41 -21.07
C HIS A 91 -1.21 -4.21 -21.10
N PRO A 92 -0.78 -3.01 -21.54
CA PRO A 92 -1.63 -1.81 -21.55
C PRO A 92 -2.97 -1.98 -22.28
N ASP A 93 -2.98 -2.73 -23.38
CA ASP A 93 -4.20 -2.96 -24.20
C ASP A 93 -5.20 -3.96 -23.62
N LYS A 94 -4.90 -4.59 -22.48
CA LYS A 94 -5.86 -5.49 -21.83
C LYS A 94 -6.96 -4.70 -21.13
N PRO A 95 -8.17 -5.27 -20.99
CA PRO A 95 -9.25 -4.64 -20.25
C PRO A 95 -8.82 -4.22 -18.84
N LEU A 96 -9.27 -3.04 -18.40
CA LEU A 96 -9.02 -2.56 -17.04
C LEU A 96 -9.56 -3.54 -15.98
N TYR A 97 -10.63 -4.27 -16.30
CA TYR A 97 -11.17 -5.35 -15.47
C TYR A 97 -10.11 -6.39 -15.10
N ASP A 98 -9.35 -6.88 -16.09
CA ASP A 98 -8.30 -7.88 -15.89
C ASP A 98 -7.18 -7.36 -14.98
N ALA A 99 -6.84 -6.07 -15.10
CA ALA A 99 -5.87 -5.42 -14.23
C ALA A 99 -6.37 -5.42 -12.78
N CYS A 100 -7.63 -5.07 -12.56
CA CYS A 100 -8.22 -5.08 -11.23
C CYS A 100 -8.31 -6.50 -10.63
N ARG A 101 -8.73 -7.50 -11.41
CA ARG A 101 -8.79 -8.91 -10.98
C ARG A 101 -7.42 -9.41 -10.55
N LYS A 102 -6.40 -9.21 -11.39
CA LYS A 102 -5.02 -9.55 -11.05
C LYS A 102 -4.54 -8.87 -9.77
N MET A 103 -4.89 -7.60 -9.57
CA MET A 103 -4.53 -6.85 -8.37
C MET A 103 -5.21 -7.39 -7.10
N LEU A 104 -6.47 -7.82 -7.19
CA LEU A 104 -7.18 -8.43 -6.05
C LEU A 104 -6.62 -9.83 -5.73
N GLU A 105 -6.40 -10.67 -6.74
CA GLU A 105 -5.87 -12.04 -6.61
C GLU A 105 -4.46 -12.05 -6.00
N SER A 106 -3.58 -11.17 -6.47
CA SER A 106 -2.23 -10.99 -5.94
C SER A 106 -2.17 -10.17 -4.64
N ARG A 107 -3.30 -9.56 -4.23
CA ARG A 107 -3.36 -8.53 -3.16
C ARG A 107 -2.43 -7.34 -3.42
N ALA A 108 -2.04 -7.12 -4.68
CA ALA A 108 -1.22 -6.00 -5.09
C ALA A 108 -2.05 -4.71 -5.11
N ARG A 109 -1.55 -3.66 -4.46
CA ARG A 109 -2.19 -2.33 -4.43
C ARG A 109 -1.93 -1.51 -5.71
N ARG A 110 -1.07 -2.02 -6.58
CA ARG A 110 -0.67 -1.43 -7.85
C ARG A 110 -0.18 -2.51 -8.81
N ILE A 111 -0.27 -2.26 -10.11
CA ILE A 111 0.15 -3.18 -11.17
C ILE A 111 0.98 -2.43 -12.23
N PRO A 112 2.19 -2.90 -12.56
CA PRO A 112 2.96 -2.41 -13.71
C PRO A 112 2.26 -2.74 -15.03
N LEU A 113 2.26 -1.77 -15.93
CA LEU A 113 1.90 -1.94 -17.33
C LEU A 113 3.18 -2.23 -18.11
N VAL A 114 3.28 -3.43 -18.67
CA VAL A 114 4.47 -3.89 -19.41
C VAL A 114 4.07 -4.24 -20.83
N ASP A 115 4.76 -3.61 -21.77
CA ASP A 115 4.62 -3.83 -23.21
C ASP A 115 5.90 -4.47 -23.76
N ILE A 116 5.90 -4.87 -25.03
CA ILE A 116 7.08 -5.32 -25.76
C ILE A 116 7.34 -4.30 -26.86
N ASP A 117 8.52 -3.68 -26.84
CA ASP A 117 8.93 -2.72 -27.86
C ASP A 117 9.07 -3.40 -29.23
N ASP A 118 8.38 -2.86 -30.24
CA ASP A 118 8.29 -3.48 -31.58
C ASP A 118 9.64 -3.62 -32.28
N GLU A 119 10.57 -2.68 -32.07
CA GLU A 119 11.88 -2.68 -32.74
C GLU A 119 12.87 -3.61 -32.05
N THR A 120 12.97 -3.51 -30.72
CA THR A 120 13.97 -4.22 -29.92
C THR A 120 13.50 -5.58 -29.43
N GLN A 121 12.19 -5.84 -29.50
CA GLN A 121 11.51 -7.04 -28.95
C GLN A 121 11.80 -7.23 -27.45
N ARG A 122 12.01 -6.14 -26.72
CA ARG A 122 12.31 -6.13 -25.29
C ARG A 122 11.12 -5.62 -24.49
N ALA A 123 11.01 -6.11 -23.26
CA ALA A 123 9.99 -5.62 -22.34
C ALA A 123 10.20 -4.12 -22.04
N MET A 124 9.14 -3.34 -22.01
CA MET A 124 9.14 -1.94 -21.64
C MET A 124 8.10 -1.69 -20.56
N VAL A 125 8.49 -1.07 -19.45
CA VAL A 125 7.52 -0.62 -18.45
C VAL A 125 6.93 0.72 -18.90
N VAL A 126 5.66 0.70 -19.29
CA VAL A 126 4.95 1.90 -19.76
C VAL A 126 4.54 2.78 -18.59
N SER A 127 3.96 2.18 -17.55
CA SER A 127 3.49 2.90 -16.37
C SER A 127 3.22 1.94 -15.20
N VAL A 128 2.81 2.49 -14.05
CA VAL A 128 2.30 1.73 -12.91
C VAL A 128 0.94 2.30 -12.53
N VAL A 129 -0.09 1.46 -12.57
CA VAL A 129 -1.45 1.83 -12.20
C VAL A 129 -1.72 1.42 -10.77
N THR A 130 -2.42 2.24 -10.00
CA THR A 130 -2.74 2.00 -8.58
C THR A 130 -4.25 1.87 -8.40
N GLN A 131 -4.71 1.17 -7.35
CA GLN A 131 -6.14 1.10 -7.01
C GLN A 131 -6.76 2.50 -6.89
N TYR A 132 -6.03 3.45 -6.29
CA TYR A 132 -6.47 4.84 -6.19
C TYR A 132 -6.73 5.48 -7.55
N ARG A 133 -5.80 5.31 -8.51
CA ARG A 133 -5.95 5.89 -9.85
C ARG A 133 -7.10 5.26 -10.62
N ILE A 134 -7.33 3.96 -10.45
CA ILE A 134 -8.46 3.24 -11.05
C ILE A 134 -9.78 3.75 -10.47
N LEU A 135 -9.93 3.76 -9.14
CA LEU A 135 -11.15 4.24 -8.49
C LEU A 135 -11.40 5.73 -8.77
N LYS A 136 -10.35 6.56 -8.83
CA LYS A 136 -10.47 7.96 -9.25
C LYS A 136 -10.91 8.08 -10.70
N PHE A 137 -10.37 7.27 -11.60
CA PHE A 137 -10.80 7.23 -13.00
C PHE A 137 -12.29 6.87 -13.10
N ILE A 138 -12.75 5.85 -12.37
CA ILE A 138 -14.16 5.48 -12.27
C ILE A 138 -14.98 6.65 -11.71
N ALA A 139 -14.54 7.25 -10.60
CA ALA A 139 -15.23 8.38 -9.97
C ALA A 139 -15.39 9.57 -10.92
N VAL A 140 -14.42 9.84 -11.78
CA VAL A 140 -14.45 10.97 -12.72
C VAL A 140 -15.31 10.67 -13.94
N ASN A 141 -15.26 9.45 -14.48
CA ASN A 141 -15.85 9.12 -15.78
C ASN A 141 -17.23 8.43 -15.69
N VAL A 142 -17.54 7.78 -14.57
CA VAL A 142 -18.79 7.01 -14.38
C VAL A 142 -19.74 7.81 -13.49
N LYS A 143 -20.79 8.38 -14.09
CA LYS A 143 -21.77 9.23 -13.38
C LYS A 143 -22.67 8.42 -12.46
N GLU A 144 -22.82 7.14 -12.76
CA GLU A 144 -23.62 6.14 -12.04
C GLU A 144 -23.09 5.88 -10.63
N THR A 145 -21.86 6.28 -10.32
CA THR A 145 -21.34 6.29 -8.94
C THR A 145 -22.23 7.12 -7.99
N GLN A 146 -22.96 8.11 -8.51
CA GLN A 146 -23.93 8.92 -7.76
C GLN A 146 -25.23 8.17 -7.39
N MET A 147 -25.43 6.98 -7.95
CA MET A 147 -26.56 6.10 -7.66
C MET A 147 -26.25 5.08 -6.55
N LEU A 148 -24.99 5.00 -6.09
CA LEU A 148 -24.55 4.09 -5.02
C LEU A 148 -24.99 4.60 -3.63
N ARG A 149 -26.30 4.58 -3.39
CA ARG A 149 -26.96 5.21 -2.23
C ARG A 149 -27.31 4.26 -1.09
N LYS A 150 -26.89 3.00 -1.15
CA LYS A 150 -27.02 2.10 0.01
C LYS A 150 -26.01 2.51 1.08
N PRO A 151 -26.40 2.54 2.37
CA PRO A 151 -25.48 2.83 3.45
C PRO A 151 -24.49 1.67 3.64
N LEU A 152 -23.28 1.96 4.12
CA LEU A 152 -22.22 0.97 4.31
C LEU A 152 -22.65 -0.20 5.20
N LYS A 153 -23.53 0.00 6.19
CA LYS A 153 -24.07 -1.12 7.01
C LYS A 153 -24.88 -2.16 6.24
N GLU A 154 -25.43 -1.79 5.08
CA GLU A 154 -26.17 -2.70 4.21
C GLU A 154 -25.27 -3.34 3.15
N LEU A 155 -24.02 -2.87 3.05
CA LEU A 155 -23.02 -3.34 2.14
C LEU A 155 -22.01 -4.16 2.95
N ASN A 156 -21.76 -5.42 2.60
CA ASN A 156 -20.77 -6.22 3.32
C ASN A 156 -19.32 -5.82 2.91
N VAL A 157 -19.02 -4.52 2.99
CA VAL A 157 -17.82 -3.89 2.43
C VAL A 157 -17.01 -3.26 3.55
N GLY A 158 -15.71 -3.53 3.53
CA GLY A 158 -14.78 -3.14 4.57
C GLY A 158 -14.54 -4.25 5.59
N THR A 159 -13.58 -4.02 6.47
CA THR A 159 -13.21 -4.95 7.54
C THR A 159 -13.66 -4.41 8.89
N TYR A 160 -14.53 -5.15 9.59
CA TYR A 160 -15.11 -4.76 10.88
C TYR A 160 -14.58 -5.55 12.07
N GLU A 161 -14.01 -6.73 11.83
CA GLU A 161 -13.48 -7.62 12.86
C GLU A 161 -11.99 -7.85 12.66
N GLY A 162 -11.27 -8.07 13.76
CA GLY A 162 -9.84 -8.38 13.71
C GLY A 162 -8.96 -7.24 13.16
N VAL A 163 -9.46 -5.99 13.21
CA VAL A 163 -8.68 -4.80 12.86
C VAL A 163 -7.53 -4.64 13.85
N MET A 164 -6.29 -4.64 13.35
CA MET A 164 -5.12 -4.35 14.18
C MET A 164 -5.14 -2.89 14.59
N THR A 165 -4.88 -2.61 15.85
CA THR A 165 -4.81 -1.25 16.41
C THR A 165 -3.56 -1.12 17.27
N ALA A 166 -3.14 0.13 17.50
CA ALA A 166 -2.03 0.47 18.38
C ALA A 166 -2.36 1.73 19.18
N THR A 167 -1.47 2.11 20.09
CA THR A 167 -1.56 3.34 20.91
C THR A 167 -0.35 4.22 20.63
N MET A 168 -0.34 5.46 21.13
CA MET A 168 0.83 6.35 21.00
C MET A 168 2.09 5.78 21.65
N ASP A 169 1.93 4.99 22.72
CA ASP A 169 3.04 4.37 23.46
C ASP A 169 3.54 3.07 22.83
N THR A 170 2.85 2.55 21.82
CA THR A 170 3.25 1.31 21.14
C THR A 170 4.60 1.53 20.42
N PRO A 171 5.58 0.63 20.59
CA PRO A 171 6.85 0.70 19.84
C PRO A 171 6.61 0.67 18.32
N VAL A 172 7.33 1.48 17.55
CA VAL A 172 7.24 1.49 16.08
C VAL A 172 7.48 0.10 15.49
N MET A 173 8.46 -0.64 16.02
CA MET A 173 8.75 -1.99 15.57
C MET A 173 7.55 -2.93 15.74
N ASP A 174 6.77 -2.82 16.81
CA ASP A 174 5.58 -3.65 16.99
C ASP A 174 4.53 -3.35 15.92
N VAL A 175 4.32 -2.08 15.58
CA VAL A 175 3.44 -1.67 14.48
C VAL A 175 3.94 -2.19 13.13
N ILE A 176 5.25 -2.11 12.87
CA ILE A 176 5.88 -2.72 11.69
C ILE A 176 5.56 -4.23 11.60
N HIS A 177 5.68 -4.96 12.70
CA HIS A 177 5.32 -6.38 12.74
C HIS A 177 3.82 -6.60 12.44
N MET A 178 2.93 -5.72 12.90
CA MET A 178 1.50 -5.79 12.56
C MET A 178 1.26 -5.58 11.06
N LEU A 179 1.93 -4.59 10.44
CA LEU A 179 1.83 -4.29 9.01
C LEU A 179 2.19 -5.52 8.16
N VAL A 180 3.32 -6.17 8.47
CA VAL A 180 3.77 -7.37 7.75
C VAL A 180 2.85 -8.56 8.03
N LYS A 181 2.63 -8.88 9.32
CA LYS A 181 1.87 -10.08 9.74
C LYS A 181 0.46 -10.12 9.17
N LYS A 182 -0.21 -8.97 9.04
CA LYS A 182 -1.56 -8.88 8.48
C LYS A 182 -1.59 -8.43 7.02
N ASN A 183 -0.43 -8.18 6.40
CA ASN A 183 -0.30 -7.61 5.06
C ASN A 183 -1.19 -6.36 4.88
N ILE A 184 -1.17 -5.46 5.87
CA ILE A 184 -1.93 -4.21 5.88
C ILE A 184 -0.99 -3.03 5.67
N SER A 185 -1.50 -1.92 5.14
CA SER A 185 -0.70 -0.73 4.84
C SER A 185 -0.85 0.39 5.87
N SER A 186 -1.63 0.17 6.93
CA SER A 186 -1.77 1.09 8.06
C SER A 186 -2.33 0.40 9.29
N VAL A 187 -2.07 0.98 10.46
CA VAL A 187 -2.64 0.60 11.75
C VAL A 187 -3.29 1.85 12.38
N PRO A 188 -4.61 1.83 12.65
CA PRO A 188 -5.27 2.87 13.42
C PRO A 188 -4.70 3.00 14.84
N ILE A 189 -4.51 4.24 15.28
CA ILE A 189 -4.00 4.57 16.62
C ILE A 189 -5.16 5.07 17.46
N LEU A 190 -5.37 4.41 18.60
CA LEU A 190 -6.49 4.66 19.50
C LEU A 190 -6.02 5.24 20.84
N ASP A 191 -6.91 5.95 21.52
CA ASP A 191 -6.76 6.28 22.93
C ASP A 191 -7.28 5.15 23.84
N VAL A 192 -7.29 5.40 25.15
CA VAL A 192 -7.73 4.46 26.19
C VAL A 192 -9.23 4.12 26.11
N ASP A 193 -10.05 5.00 25.54
CA ASP A 193 -11.50 4.83 25.40
C ASP A 193 -11.87 4.14 24.06
N GLY A 194 -10.87 3.91 23.21
CA GLY A 194 -11.00 3.34 21.87
C GLY A 194 -11.38 4.37 20.80
N THR A 195 -11.24 5.66 21.10
CA THR A 195 -11.41 6.76 20.15
C THR A 195 -10.26 6.75 19.14
N LEU A 196 -10.57 6.95 17.86
CA LEU A 196 -9.56 7.07 16.83
C LEU A 196 -8.83 8.42 16.95
N ILE A 197 -7.54 8.38 17.24
CA ILE A 197 -6.71 9.59 17.39
C ILE A 197 -5.72 9.79 16.25
N ASN A 198 -5.19 8.71 15.68
CA ASN A 198 -4.30 8.80 14.53
C ASN A 198 -4.30 7.52 13.66
N VAL A 199 -3.44 7.49 12.66
CA VAL A 199 -3.10 6.29 11.89
C VAL A 199 -1.59 6.27 11.69
N PHE A 200 -0.96 5.10 11.83
CA PHE A 200 0.42 4.87 11.42
C PHE A 200 0.40 4.07 10.10
N GLU A 201 0.96 4.63 9.04
CA GLU A 201 0.98 4.06 7.70
C GLU A 201 2.35 3.50 7.37
N ALA A 202 2.38 2.53 6.45
CA ALA A 202 3.63 1.98 5.93
C ALA A 202 4.58 3.07 5.40
N VAL A 203 4.04 4.17 4.85
CA VAL A 203 4.84 5.30 4.33
C VAL A 203 5.54 6.12 5.43
N ASP A 204 5.08 6.05 6.68
CA ASP A 204 5.77 6.70 7.80
C ASP A 204 7.09 6.01 8.10
N VAL A 205 7.16 4.69 7.92
CA VAL A 205 8.40 3.92 8.08
C VAL A 205 9.50 4.45 7.15
N ILE A 206 9.14 4.83 5.92
CA ILE A 206 10.09 5.45 4.97
C ILE A 206 10.62 6.78 5.49
N THR A 207 9.79 7.54 6.19
CA THR A 207 10.20 8.82 6.79
C THR A 207 11.17 8.62 7.94
N LEU A 208 10.98 7.57 8.75
CA LEU A 208 11.84 7.25 9.89
C LEU A 208 13.24 6.78 9.48
N ILE A 209 13.36 6.04 8.38
CA ILE A 209 14.67 5.58 7.88
C ILE A 209 15.33 6.59 6.93
N LYS A 210 14.68 7.73 6.67
CA LYS A 210 15.18 8.73 5.74
C LYS A 210 16.50 9.29 6.26
N GLY A 211 17.51 9.33 5.40
CA GLY A 211 18.84 9.80 5.80
C GLY A 211 19.67 8.75 6.54
N GLY A 212 19.29 7.46 6.47
CA GLY A 212 20.12 6.34 6.95
C GLY A 212 20.28 6.28 8.48
N VAL A 213 19.47 7.02 9.23
CA VAL A 213 19.44 6.98 10.69
C VAL A 213 18.35 6.00 11.10
N TYR A 214 18.73 4.80 11.53
CA TYR A 214 17.78 3.75 11.91
C TYR A 214 17.38 3.79 13.39
N ASP A 215 18.01 4.67 14.18
CA ASP A 215 17.72 4.83 15.62
C ASP A 215 16.26 5.21 15.88
N ASP A 216 15.63 5.89 14.92
CA ASP A 216 14.23 6.30 14.96
C ASP A 216 13.24 5.12 14.93
N LEU A 217 13.68 3.91 14.59
CA LEU A 217 12.87 2.70 14.70
C LEU A 217 12.66 2.26 16.15
N ASN A 218 13.48 2.75 17.09
CA ASN A 218 13.33 2.49 18.53
C ASN A 218 12.31 3.41 19.21
N LEU A 219 11.77 4.39 18.49
CA LEU A 219 10.77 5.32 19.02
C LEU A 219 9.43 4.62 19.25
N ASN A 220 8.59 5.25 20.07
CA ASN A 220 7.16 4.93 20.09
C ASN A 220 6.43 5.62 18.93
N VAL A 221 5.20 5.18 18.66
CA VAL A 221 4.35 5.72 17.59
C VAL A 221 4.13 7.22 17.73
N GLY A 222 3.93 7.73 18.95
CA GLY A 222 3.71 9.17 19.19
C GLY A 222 4.90 10.02 18.74
N GLU A 223 6.10 9.65 19.18
CA GLU A 223 7.36 10.30 18.80
C GLU A 223 7.63 10.22 17.29
N ALA A 224 7.36 9.06 16.68
CA ALA A 224 7.50 8.87 15.25
C ALA A 224 6.54 9.75 14.43
N LEU A 225 5.28 9.88 14.89
CA LEU A 225 4.27 10.71 14.23
C LEU A 225 4.58 12.21 14.30
N LEU A 226 5.35 12.68 15.29
CA LEU A 226 5.83 14.06 15.34
C LEU A 226 6.81 14.40 14.21
N LYS A 227 7.45 13.38 13.60
CA LYS A 227 8.37 13.55 12.46
C LYS A 227 7.65 13.52 11.11
N ARG A 228 6.35 13.30 11.08
CA ARG A 228 5.55 13.24 9.86
C ARG A 228 5.49 14.62 9.20
N SER A 229 5.53 14.66 7.87
CA SER A 229 5.42 15.91 7.11
C SER A 229 4.10 16.64 7.40
N GLU A 230 4.15 17.97 7.43
CA GLU A 230 2.96 18.84 7.52
C GLU A 230 2.02 18.66 6.31
N ASP A 231 2.53 18.14 5.18
CA ASP A 231 1.74 17.82 3.98
C ASP A 231 0.87 16.54 4.12
N PHE A 232 0.84 15.92 5.31
CA PHE A 232 0.00 14.75 5.55
C PHE A 232 -1.48 15.09 5.31
N ALA A 233 -2.11 14.37 4.39
CA ALA A 233 -3.48 14.64 3.93
C ALA A 233 -4.56 14.43 5.02
N GLY A 234 -4.18 13.94 6.18
CA GLY A 234 -5.08 13.66 7.30
C GLY A 234 -5.69 12.27 7.22
N ILE A 235 -6.57 12.01 8.18
CA ILE A 235 -7.29 10.75 8.33
C ILE A 235 -8.67 10.95 7.77
N TYR A 236 -9.05 10.11 6.82
CA TYR A 236 -10.41 10.07 6.32
C TYR A 236 -11.22 9.14 7.20
N THR A 237 -12.36 9.63 7.67
CA THR A 237 -13.30 8.85 8.48
C THR A 237 -14.66 8.79 7.79
N CYS A 238 -15.38 7.72 8.03
CA CYS A 238 -16.79 7.59 7.68
C CYS A 238 -17.54 6.85 8.78
N THR A 239 -18.86 6.80 8.66
CA THR A 239 -19.75 6.06 9.55
C THR A 239 -20.44 4.94 8.79
N MET A 240 -21.04 4.01 9.53
CA MET A 240 -21.85 2.93 8.96
C MET A 240 -23.08 3.39 8.17
N ASN A 241 -23.48 4.66 8.32
CA ASN A 241 -24.59 5.25 7.59
C ASN A 241 -24.14 6.03 6.34
N ASP A 242 -22.84 6.23 6.15
CA ASP A 242 -22.31 6.82 4.92
C ASP A 242 -22.52 5.87 3.74
N ARG A 243 -22.40 6.42 2.53
CA ARG A 243 -22.76 5.76 1.29
C ARG A 243 -21.57 5.78 0.33
N LEU A 244 -21.51 4.82 -0.58
CA LEU A 244 -20.41 4.74 -1.54
C LEU A 244 -20.37 5.93 -2.52
N ASP A 245 -21.50 6.56 -2.83
CA ASP A 245 -21.51 7.80 -3.63
C ASP A 245 -20.65 8.91 -3.01
N ALA A 246 -20.78 9.13 -1.70
CA ALA A 246 -19.98 10.09 -0.95
C ALA A 246 -18.50 9.68 -0.85
N VAL A 247 -18.22 8.38 -0.71
CA VAL A 247 -16.84 7.86 -0.72
C VAL A 247 -16.19 8.10 -2.09
N PHE A 248 -16.89 7.84 -3.20
CA PHE A 248 -16.39 8.12 -4.55
C PHE A 248 -16.17 9.62 -4.79
N ASP A 249 -17.04 10.48 -4.28
CA ASP A 249 -16.84 11.94 -4.34
C ASP A 249 -15.59 12.38 -3.57
N THR A 250 -15.28 11.72 -2.45
CA THR A 250 -14.07 11.96 -1.68
C THR A 250 -12.83 11.50 -2.46
N ILE A 251 -12.85 10.31 -3.05
CA ILE A 251 -11.76 9.78 -3.92
C ILE A 251 -11.52 10.70 -5.13
N ARG A 252 -12.59 11.27 -5.69
CA ARG A 252 -12.52 12.21 -6.82
C ARG A 252 -11.72 13.46 -6.45
N ARG A 253 -11.97 14.03 -5.26
CA ARG A 253 -11.42 15.32 -4.82
C ARG A 253 -10.07 15.20 -4.10
N SER A 254 -9.87 14.11 -3.37
CA SER A 254 -8.75 13.95 -2.45
C SER A 254 -8.00 12.64 -2.67
N ARG A 255 -6.75 12.57 -2.20
CA ARG A 255 -5.92 11.36 -2.30
C ARG A 255 -6.17 10.44 -1.10
N VAL A 256 -7.31 9.78 -1.11
CA VAL A 256 -7.73 8.83 -0.06
C VAL A 256 -7.26 7.43 -0.41
N HIS A 257 -6.60 6.75 0.54
CA HIS A 257 -6.20 5.33 0.40
C HIS A 257 -7.00 4.39 1.31
N ARG A 258 -7.69 4.94 2.30
CA ARG A 258 -8.53 4.22 3.27
C ARG A 258 -9.42 5.21 4.02
N LEU A 259 -10.51 4.72 4.58
CA LEU A 259 -11.37 5.43 5.51
C LEU A 259 -11.51 4.61 6.79
N ALA A 260 -11.31 5.23 7.95
CA ALA A 260 -11.61 4.60 9.22
C ALA A 260 -13.12 4.75 9.52
N ILE A 261 -13.77 3.64 9.82
CA ILE A 261 -15.20 3.61 10.14
C ILE A 261 -15.35 3.84 11.64
N ILE A 262 -16.07 4.89 12.03
CA ILE A 262 -16.25 5.30 13.43
C ILE A 262 -17.73 5.37 13.80
N ASP A 263 -18.02 5.31 15.11
CA ASP A 263 -19.34 5.63 15.65
C ASP A 263 -19.50 7.11 16.02
N GLU A 264 -20.65 7.47 16.57
CA GLU A 264 -20.97 8.82 17.05
C GLU A 264 -20.03 9.34 18.15
N ASN A 265 -19.32 8.46 18.85
CA ASN A 265 -18.33 8.81 19.88
C ASN A 265 -16.90 8.77 19.32
N ALA A 266 -16.73 8.75 17.99
CA ALA A 266 -15.45 8.62 17.28
C ALA A 266 -14.66 7.34 17.62
N ARG A 267 -15.33 6.30 18.15
CA ARG A 267 -14.69 5.01 18.42
C ARG A 267 -14.60 4.19 17.15
N LEU A 268 -13.44 3.56 16.94
CA LEU A 268 -13.20 2.75 15.74
C LEU A 268 -14.14 1.53 15.70
N LYS A 269 -14.78 1.32 14.56
CA LYS A 269 -15.64 0.16 14.24
C LYS A 269 -15.12 -0.69 13.10
N GLY A 270 -14.29 -0.12 12.22
CA GLY A 270 -13.78 -0.84 11.07
C GLY A 270 -12.88 0.00 10.20
N VAL A 271 -12.43 -0.57 9.09
CA VAL A 271 -11.64 0.12 8.08
C VAL A 271 -12.20 -0.22 6.70
N LEU A 272 -12.40 0.80 5.88
CA LEU A 272 -12.76 0.69 4.47
C LEU A 272 -11.55 1.04 3.60
N THR A 273 -11.01 0.07 2.89
CA THR A 273 -9.86 0.24 2.00
C THR A 273 -10.29 0.40 0.54
N LEU A 274 -9.39 0.91 -0.30
CA LEU A 274 -9.60 0.93 -1.75
C LEU A 274 -9.75 -0.48 -2.35
N SER A 275 -9.12 -1.50 -1.74
CA SER A 275 -9.27 -2.88 -2.19
C SER A 275 -10.70 -3.37 -1.93
N ASP A 276 -11.27 -3.09 -0.76
CA ASP A 276 -12.66 -3.47 -0.43
C ASP A 276 -13.67 -2.83 -1.39
N ILE A 277 -13.48 -1.54 -1.71
CA ILE A 277 -14.33 -0.83 -2.68
C ILE A 277 -14.18 -1.44 -4.08
N LEU A 278 -12.94 -1.74 -4.49
CA LEU A 278 -12.65 -2.32 -5.80
C LEU A 278 -13.24 -3.74 -5.91
N GLU A 279 -13.14 -4.55 -4.86
CA GLU A 279 -13.72 -5.89 -4.78
C GLU A 279 -15.24 -5.84 -4.90
N TYR A 280 -15.88 -4.96 -4.13
CA TYR A 280 -17.34 -4.77 -4.16
C TYR A 280 -17.86 -4.42 -5.56
N ILE A 281 -17.25 -3.44 -6.23
CA ILE A 281 -17.74 -2.99 -7.55
C ILE A 281 -17.45 -3.98 -8.69
N LEU A 282 -16.56 -4.96 -8.48
CA LEU A 282 -16.16 -5.93 -9.50
C LEU A 282 -16.81 -7.29 -9.31
N LEU A 283 -16.87 -7.80 -8.07
CA LEU A 283 -17.25 -9.17 -7.78
C LEU A 283 -18.72 -9.32 -7.37
N GLU A 284 -19.38 -8.30 -6.82
CA GLU A 284 -20.81 -8.40 -6.46
C GLU A 284 -21.78 -8.31 -7.68
N GLY A 285 -21.28 -8.56 -8.89
CA GLY A 285 -22.06 -8.77 -10.10
C GLY A 285 -21.86 -10.14 -10.76
N GLU A 286 -20.87 -10.92 -10.33
CA GLU A 286 -20.73 -12.33 -10.71
C GLU A 286 -21.61 -13.13 -9.75
N GLY A 287 -22.67 -13.76 -10.24
CA GLY A 287 -23.48 -14.67 -9.42
C GLY A 287 -22.59 -15.71 -8.74
N ASP A 288 -23.00 -16.16 -7.55
CA ASP A 288 -22.37 -17.11 -6.62
C ASP A 288 -21.84 -18.45 -7.22
N SER A 289 -21.77 -18.64 -8.54
CA SER A 289 -21.37 -19.88 -9.17
C SER A 289 -19.85 -20.13 -9.23
N ASP A 290 -18.98 -19.10 -9.24
CA ASP A 290 -17.55 -19.30 -9.50
C ASP A 290 -16.60 -19.09 -8.30
N VAL A 291 -17.09 -18.60 -7.16
CA VAL A 291 -16.23 -18.41 -5.96
C VAL A 291 -16.15 -19.68 -5.10
N LEU A 292 -17.12 -20.59 -5.23
CA LEU A 292 -17.17 -21.83 -4.46
C LEU A 292 -16.31 -22.96 -5.04
N SER A 293 -15.96 -22.92 -6.33
CA SER A 293 -15.10 -23.93 -6.97
C SER A 293 -13.64 -23.79 -6.53
N THR A 294 -13.14 -22.56 -6.37
CA THR A 294 -11.72 -22.32 -6.03
C THR A 294 -11.38 -22.58 -4.56
N ARG A 295 -12.37 -22.64 -3.67
CA ARG A 295 -12.15 -22.91 -2.23
C ARG A 295 -12.18 -24.39 -1.86
N GLN A 296 -12.68 -25.26 -2.73
CA GLN A 296 -12.72 -26.71 -2.47
C GLN A 296 -11.50 -27.48 -2.98
N GLU A 297 -10.62 -26.86 -3.78
CA GLU A 297 -9.40 -27.52 -4.28
C GLU A 297 -8.15 -27.30 -3.41
N GLN A 298 -8.27 -26.59 -2.27
CA GLN A 298 -7.14 -26.33 -1.36
C GLN A 298 -7.37 -26.82 0.09
N GLN A 299 -8.25 -27.81 0.30
CA GLN A 299 -8.31 -28.58 1.55
C GLN A 299 -7.76 -29.99 1.36
#